data_AF-A0A7V9U8T5-F1
#
_entry.id   AF-A0A7V9U8T5-F1
#
_cell.length_a   1.000
_cell.length_b   1.000
_cell.length_c   1.000
_cell.angle_alpha   90.00
_cell.angle_beta   90.00
_cell.angle_gamma   90.00
#
_symmetry.space_group_name_H-M   'P 1'
#
loop_
_entity.id
_entity.type
_entity.pdbx_description
1 polymer ?
#
loop_
_entity_poly.entity_id
_entity_poly.type
_entity_poly.pdbx_seq_one_letter_code
_entity_poly.pdbx_strand_id
1 'polypeptide(L)' 'MTMVAGWISARGPLRAELTVDEAAAILWTVASPEVHRMFRIDWRWDALQYQRWLEATLAASLLPPSPCC' A
#
# COMPACT_ATOMS: atom_id res chain seq x y z
N MET A 1 -6.74 1.22 15.72
CA MET A 1 -6.77 0.20 14.64
C MET A 1 -5.42 0.14 13.95
N THR A 2 -4.37 -0.28 14.67
CA THR A 2 -2.96 -0.16 14.28
C THR A 2 -2.29 -1.52 14.04
N MET A 3 -3.02 -2.63 14.19
CA MET A 3 -2.43 -3.97 14.22
C MET A 3 -1.70 -4.34 12.92
N VAL A 4 -2.24 -3.97 11.75
CA VAL A 4 -1.60 -4.25 10.45
C VAL A 4 -0.37 -3.36 10.24
N ALA A 5 -0.42 -2.08 10.58
CA ALA A 5 0.73 -1.19 10.43
C ALA A 5 1.85 -1.48 11.45
N GLY A 6 1.49 -1.89 12.68
CA GLY A 6 2.44 -2.42 13.65
C GLY A 6 3.11 -3.70 13.16
N TRP A 7 2.37 -4.56 12.44
CA TRP A 7 2.91 -5.77 11.84
C TRP A 7 3.81 -5.48 10.62
N ILE A 8 3.55 -4.40 9.87
CA ILE A 8 4.42 -3.91 8.79
C ILE A 8 5.71 -3.32 9.37
N SER A 9 5.62 -2.48 10.40
CA SER A 9 6.80 -1.94 11.10
C SER A 9 7.66 -3.03 11.75
N ALA A 10 7.06 -4.16 12.14
CA ALA A 10 7.78 -5.32 12.68
C ALA A 10 8.52 -6.14 11.60
N ARG A 11 8.21 -5.95 10.32
CA ARG A 11 8.73 -6.75 9.19
C ARG A 11 9.75 -6.02 8.31
N GLY A 12 9.90 -4.72 8.50
CA GLY A 12 10.91 -3.93 7.81
C GLY A 12 10.77 -2.45 8.13
N PRO A 13 11.82 -1.66 7.85
CA PRO A 13 11.73 -0.22 8.02
C PRO A 13 10.65 0.33 7.09
N LEU A 14 9.68 1.03 7.67
CA LEU A 14 8.88 1.98 6.91
C LEU A 14 9.79 3.09 6.41
N ARG A 15 9.35 3.79 5.36
CA ARG A 15 10.01 5.03 4.93
C ARG A 15 10.15 5.95 6.15
N ALA A 16 11.36 6.50 6.36
CA ALA A 16 11.78 7.12 7.62
C ALA A 16 10.89 8.30 8.11
N GLU A 17 10.09 8.87 7.21
CA GLU A 17 9.20 10.00 7.46
C GLU A 17 7.78 9.59 7.89
N LEU A 18 7.43 8.30 7.79
CA LEU A 18 6.08 7.81 8.07
C LEU A 18 5.92 7.25 9.47
N THR A 19 4.91 7.74 10.18
CA THR A 19 4.40 7.10 11.39
C THR A 19 3.59 5.85 11.05
N VAL A 20 3.41 4.97 12.04
CA VAL A 20 2.60 3.75 11.92
C VAL A 20 1.14 4.08 11.56
N ASP A 21 0.58 5.15 12.11
CA ASP A 21 -0.79 5.58 11.81
C ASP A 21 -0.92 6.11 10.38
N GLU A 22 0.06 6.87 9.88
CA GLU A 22 0.08 7.33 8.48
C GLU A 22 0.22 6.15 7.51
N ALA A 23 1.10 5.19 7.82
CA ALA A 23 1.24 3.97 7.04
C ALA A 23 -0.07 3.15 7.01
N ALA A 24 -0.78 3.07 8.15
CA ALA A 24 -2.09 2.44 8.22
C ALA A 24 -3.10 3.17 7.33
N ALA A 25 -3.15 4.50 7.40
CA ALA A 25 -4.07 5.33 6.62
C ALA A 25 -3.85 5.15 5.11
N ILE A 26 -2.59 5.15 4.66
CA ILE A 26 -2.23 4.88 3.27
C ILE A 26 -2.71 3.49 2.85
N LEU A 27 -2.38 2.45 3.62
CA LEU A 27 -2.75 1.08 3.32
C LEU A 27 -4.27 0.93 3.15
N TRP A 28 -5.04 1.44 4.11
CA TRP A 28 -6.51 1.34 4.08
C TRP A 28 -7.14 2.15 2.94
N THR A 29 -6.56 3.30 2.60
CA THR A 29 -7.04 4.13 1.49
C THR A 29 -6.85 3.39 0.17
N VAL A 30 -5.63 2.90 -0.09
CA VAL A 30 -5.29 2.25 -1.36
C VAL A 30 -5.97 0.88 -1.51
N ALA A 31 -6.11 0.12 -0.42
CA ALA A 31 -6.80 -1.18 -0.43
C ALA A 31 -8.32 -1.09 -0.20
N SER A 32 -8.90 0.12 -0.23
CA SER A 32 -10.32 0.32 0.05
C SER A 32 -11.22 -0.35 -1.01
N PRO A 33 -12.45 -0.75 -0.63
CA PRO A 33 -13.42 -1.29 -1.59
C PRO A 33 -13.75 -0.31 -2.72
N GLU A 34 -13.69 1.00 -2.44
CA GLU A 34 -13.93 2.07 -3.42
C GLU A 34 -12.84 2.08 -4.50
N VAL A 35 -11.57 2.02 -4.09
CA VAL A 35 -10.44 1.91 -5.02
C VAL A 35 -10.52 0.60 -5.81
N HIS A 36 -10.78 -0.53 -5.15
CA HIS A 36 -10.97 -1.81 -5.84
C HIS A 36 -12.08 -1.71 -6.91
N ARG A 37 -13.24 -1.13 -6.57
CA ARG A 37 -14.37 -0.95 -7.49
C ARG A 37 -13.97 -0.08 -8.68
N MET A 38 -13.36 1.07 -8.43
CA MET A 38 -12.92 2.00 -9.47
C MET A 38 -12.04 1.30 -10.51
N PHE A 39 -11.01 0.56 -10.06
CA PHE A 39 -10.09 -0.10 -10.98
C PHE A 39 -10.71 -1.33 -11.66
N ARG A 40 -11.34 -2.24 -10.91
CA ARG A 40 -11.80 -3.54 -11.43
C ARG A 40 -13.13 -3.46 -12.17
N ILE A 41 -14.01 -2.54 -11.79
CA ILE A 41 -15.37 -2.43 -12.33
C ILE A 41 -15.44 -1.29 -13.32
N ASP A 42 -15.11 -0.07 -12.89
CA ASP A 42 -15.31 1.13 -13.72
C ASP A 42 -14.25 1.21 -14.83
N TRP A 43 -13.00 0.90 -14.51
CA TRP A 43 -11.89 0.88 -15.48
C TRP A 43 -11.61 -0.50 -16.07
N ARG A 44 -12.36 -1.52 -15.62
CA ARG A 44 -12.36 -2.90 -16.17
C ARG A 44 -10.97 -3.53 -16.23
N TRP A 45 -10.05 -3.14 -15.35
CA TRP A 45 -8.78 -3.82 -15.21
C TRP A 45 -9.02 -5.27 -14.84
N ASP A 46 -8.17 -6.19 -15.27
CA ASP A 46 -8.17 -7.55 -14.77
C ASP A 46 -7.62 -7.64 -13.32
N ALA A 47 -7.74 -8.81 -12.68
CA ALA A 47 -7.31 -8.99 -11.30
C ALA A 47 -5.79 -8.86 -11.14
N LEU A 48 -5.01 -9.30 -12.13
CA LEU A 48 -3.56 -9.27 -12.12
C LEU A 48 -3.05 -7.84 -12.32
N GLN A 49 -3.69 -7.05 -13.19
CA GLN A 49 -3.43 -5.62 -13.35
C GLN A 49 -3.63 -4.87 -12.03
N TYR A 50 -4.76 -5.10 -11.36
CA TYR A 50 -5.05 -4.47 -10.07
C TYR A 50 -4.04 -4.91 -8.99
N GLN A 51 -3.74 -6.20 -8.89
CA GLN A 51 -2.78 -6.71 -7.91
C GLN A 51 -1.39 -6.09 -8.11
N ARG A 52 -0.86 -6.08 -9.34
CA ARG A 52 0.45 -5.51 -9.64
C ARG A 52 0.53 -4.03 -9.30
N TRP A 53 -0.52 -3.28 -9.61
CA TRP A 53 -0.60 -1.87 -9.28
C TRP A 53 -0.69 -1.62 -7.78
N LEU A 54 -1.50 -2.41 -7.07
CA LEU A 54 -1.68 -2.31 -5.62
C LEU A 54 -0.34 -2.58 -4.91
N GLU A 55 0.35 -3.65 -5.31
CA GLU A 55 1.68 -4.00 -4.80
C GLU A 55 2.69 -2.87 -5.05
N ALA A 56 2.78 -2.38 -6.30
CA ALA A 56 3.72 -1.32 -6.66
C ALA A 56 3.43 0.00 -5.93
N THR A 57 2.15 0.36 -5.78
CA THR A 57 1.71 1.60 -5.12
C THR A 57 1.97 1.56 -3.63
N LEU A 58 1.66 0.43 -2.97
CA LEU A 58 1.95 0.26 -1.55
C LEU A 58 3.45 0.21 -1.28
N ALA A 59 4.23 -0.49 -2.12
CA ALA A 59 5.68 -0.54 -1.99
C ALA A 59 6.29 0.87 -2.12
N ALA A 60 5.92 1.62 -3.15
CA ALA A 60 6.42 2.98 -3.36
C ALA A 60 6.01 3.97 -2.26
N SER A 61 4.84 3.76 -1.64
CA SER A 61 4.33 4.67 -0.61
C SER A 61 4.87 4.33 0.79
N LEU A 62 5.07 3.05 1.10
CA LEU A 62 5.35 2.59 2.47
C LEU A 62 6.83 2.24 2.71
N LEU A 63 7.53 1.77 1.68
CA LEU A 63 8.92 1.31 1.83
C LEU A 63 9.90 2.45 1.54
N PRO A 64 11.08 2.45 2.19
CA PRO A 64 12.16 3.33 1.77
C PRO A 64 12.53 3.04 0.31
N PRO A 65 12.98 4.06 -0.44
CA PRO A 65 13.52 3.82 -1.77
C PRO A 65 14.63 2.77 -1.64
N SER A 66 14.57 1.73 -2.47
CA SER A 66 15.66 0.76 -2.56
C SER A 66 16.96 1.55 -2.69
N PRO A 67 17.98 1.30 -1.85
CA PRO A 67 19.26 1.95 -2.03
C PRO A 67 19.70 1.64 -3.46
N CYS A 68 19.81 2.68 -4.29
CA CYS A 68 20.55 2.57 -5.53
C CYS A 68 21.93 1.99 -5.15
N CYS A 69 22.38 0.97 -5.87
CA CYS A 69 23.78 0.54 -5.81
C CYS A 69 24.74 1.74 -5.90
#